data_AF-A0A1G7N1G4-F1
#
_entry.id   AF-A0A1G7N1G4-F1
#
_cell.length_a   1.000
_cell.length_b   1.000
_cell.length_c   1.000
_cell.angle_alpha   90.00
_cell.angle_beta   90.00
_cell.angle_gamma   90.00
#
_symmetry.space_group_name_H-M   'P 1'
#
loop_
_entity.id
_entity.type
_entity.pdbx_description
1 polymer ?
#
loop_
_entity_poly.entity_id
_entity_poly.type
_entity_poly.pdbx_seq_one_letter_code
_entity_poly.pdbx_strand_id
1 'polypeptide(L)'
;MRRTGLTHLTRSAATVVLAAAVGLSATVVVAGSAQAAPAPATTATPTPSAAPTATTTGATSTGAPSTGADPTGAAPTEATPTEAAPTGSTSTGATSTATTGTEAPADTSDQPTDTGLGYDAVRDKGSLYNIAEVTGAHASWRAGYTGRGVGVALIDTGVSPVPGLVSGNVVDGADLSFDSQSPEMAHLDAFGHGTHLASIIAGRDTAGTPSSYVDPTRFNGIAPDATLVDVKVGASDGAVDVSQVIAGINWVVEHARDPGMNIRVINLSYGTDSVQDTQVDPMTFAVENAWRNGIVVVVAGGNEGESTLTLAQPARDPFVIAVGASDTAGTVTRSDDTVPAWSTRGDSTRAVDVVAPGVSVIGARVPNGYADQAFPSSRVGSRFAHASGTSQAAAVVSGEVALLLQQYPWMTPDQVKAVVTGSANGLSAISSLRRGSGLVDISQARRLPTLGAIATSLLPRPWGRGTGSLEASRGSAHVFDGISELTGEVDVQGNRWDAAAWARATGNGTVWDGGRWRGTVWTGSSWSGQTWPTAAWAVDWNGVAWTSADWSARTWRDGSWTARTWRDSSWSARTWRSVGFSSVAWS
;
A
#
# COMPACT_ATOMS: atom_id res chain seq x y z
N MET A 1 51.97 -25.03 -57.24
CA MET A 1 52.19 -23.95 -58.24
C MET A 1 51.79 -22.65 -57.55
N ARG A 2 52.62 -21.58 -57.46
CA ARG A 2 53.09 -20.63 -58.49
C ARG A 2 51.98 -20.04 -59.39
N ARG A 3 51.90 -18.72 -59.69
CA ARG A 3 52.35 -17.46 -59.00
C ARG A 3 51.89 -16.24 -59.85
N THR A 4 51.12 -15.26 -59.33
CA THR A 4 51.01 -13.82 -59.75
C THR A 4 49.84 -13.13 -59.02
N GLY A 5 49.87 -11.86 -58.57
CA GLY A 5 51.05 -11.00 -58.29
C GLY A 5 50.78 -9.46 -58.20
N LEU A 6 50.89 -8.88 -56.99
CA LEU A 6 51.09 -7.43 -56.65
C LEU A 6 49.98 -6.42 -57.06
N THR A 7 49.89 -5.16 -56.57
CA THR A 7 50.70 -4.23 -55.72
C THR A 7 49.81 -3.53 -54.66
N HIS A 8 50.21 -3.30 -53.39
CA HIS A 8 50.82 -2.08 -52.77
C HIS A 8 50.06 -0.74 -53.02
N LEU A 9 49.80 0.18 -52.08
CA LEU A 9 50.45 0.66 -50.81
C LEU A 9 49.41 0.78 -49.64
N THR A 10 49.64 0.72 -48.30
CA THR A 10 50.61 1.30 -47.30
C THR A 10 50.53 2.82 -47.08
N ARG A 11 50.55 3.43 -45.87
CA ARG A 11 50.37 2.98 -44.45
C ARG A 11 50.30 4.23 -43.51
N SER A 12 49.97 4.03 -42.22
CA SER A 12 50.11 4.98 -41.07
C SER A 12 49.14 6.18 -41.03
N ALA A 13 48.60 6.70 -39.90
CA ALA A 13 48.81 6.59 -38.44
C ALA A 13 49.64 7.73 -37.77
N ALA A 14 49.33 7.97 -36.48
CA ALA A 14 49.83 8.98 -35.53
C ALA A 14 49.12 10.37 -35.53
N THR A 15 49.10 11.20 -34.46
CA THR A 15 48.80 11.00 -33.00
C THR A 15 49.21 12.26 -32.17
N VAL A 16 48.31 12.73 -31.26
CA VAL A 16 48.58 13.50 -30.01
C VAL A 16 48.83 15.04 -29.98
N VAL A 17 48.39 15.64 -28.85
CA VAL A 17 48.66 16.99 -28.27
C VAL A 17 48.01 18.21 -28.96
N LEU A 18 47.21 19.12 -28.35
CA LEU A 18 46.99 19.66 -26.98
C LEU A 18 47.71 21.00 -26.70
N ALA A 19 46.98 22.12 -26.69
CA ALA A 19 47.26 23.31 -25.87
C ALA A 19 46.04 24.26 -25.81
N ALA A 20 45.93 25.06 -24.75
CA ALA A 20 44.83 25.97 -24.48
C ALA A 20 45.09 27.42 -24.96
N ALA A 21 44.03 28.23 -25.04
CA ALA A 21 44.10 29.67 -24.71
C ALA A 21 42.72 30.26 -24.34
N VAL A 22 42.66 30.90 -23.16
CA VAL A 22 41.98 32.15 -22.77
C VAL A 22 40.79 32.65 -23.63
N GLY A 23 39.64 32.90 -22.99
CA GLY A 23 38.46 33.53 -23.59
C GLY A 23 38.32 35.04 -23.30
N LEU A 24 37.17 35.63 -23.65
CA LEU A 24 36.79 37.00 -23.26
C LEU A 24 35.28 37.10 -22.98
N SER A 25 34.89 37.98 -22.06
CA SER A 25 33.50 38.16 -21.63
C SER A 25 32.68 39.07 -22.55
N ALA A 26 31.39 38.80 -22.71
CA ALA A 26 30.44 39.69 -23.39
C ALA A 26 29.13 39.80 -22.58
N THR A 27 29.05 40.80 -21.71
CA THR A 27 27.85 41.11 -20.93
C THR A 27 26.84 41.86 -21.78
N VAL A 28 25.61 41.35 -21.91
CA VAL A 28 24.50 42.09 -22.54
C VAL A 28 23.63 42.72 -21.45
N VAL A 29 23.59 44.05 -21.42
CA VAL A 29 22.74 44.84 -20.52
C VAL A 29 21.47 45.24 -21.27
N VAL A 30 20.31 45.00 -20.66
CA VAL A 30 19.04 45.61 -21.08
C VAL A 30 18.37 46.24 -19.86
N ALA A 31 18.41 47.57 -19.80
CA ALA A 31 17.47 48.35 -19.01
C ALA A 31 16.13 48.46 -19.78
N GLY A 32 14.98 48.66 -19.16
CA GLY A 32 14.71 48.87 -17.73
C GLY A 32 13.61 49.92 -17.58
N SER A 33 12.43 49.49 -17.15
CA SER A 33 11.24 50.34 -17.00
C SER A 33 10.53 50.01 -15.69
N ALA A 34 10.45 50.98 -14.77
CA ALA A 34 9.90 50.80 -13.43
C ALA A 34 8.54 51.49 -13.27
N GLN A 35 7.62 50.88 -12.53
CA GLN A 35 6.38 51.53 -12.09
C GLN A 35 6.00 51.05 -10.67
N ALA A 36 6.02 52.01 -9.72
CA ALA A 36 5.35 52.06 -8.41
C ALA A 36 5.09 50.76 -7.60
N ALA A 37 5.67 50.69 -6.40
CA ALA A 37 5.16 49.88 -5.29
C ALA A 37 4.06 50.64 -4.51
N PRO A 38 3.04 49.95 -3.94
CA PRO A 38 2.04 50.57 -3.07
C PRO A 38 2.58 50.83 -1.65
N ALA A 39 2.15 51.93 -1.04
CA ALA A 39 2.48 52.34 0.33
C ALA A 39 1.58 51.62 1.38
N PRO A 40 1.98 51.57 2.68
CA PRO A 40 1.26 50.78 3.69
C PRO A 40 -0.08 51.41 4.12
N ALA A 41 -1.10 50.57 4.30
CA ALA A 41 -2.39 50.97 4.84
C ALA A 41 -2.39 50.98 6.38
N THR A 42 -2.91 52.06 6.98
CA THR A 42 -2.98 52.26 8.43
C THR A 42 -4.22 51.63 9.06
N THR A 43 -4.12 51.26 10.33
CA THR A 43 -5.21 50.72 11.17
C THR A 43 -6.41 51.66 11.31
N ALA A 44 -7.63 51.13 11.17
CA ALA A 44 -8.85 51.74 11.70
C ALA A 44 -9.87 50.64 12.07
N THR A 45 -10.40 50.70 13.31
CA THR A 45 -11.43 49.78 13.81
C THR A 45 -12.77 50.50 13.93
N PRO A 46 -13.88 49.85 13.58
CA PRO A 46 -15.14 50.08 14.29
C PRO A 46 -15.84 48.77 14.73
N THR A 47 -16.69 48.92 15.75
CA THR A 47 -17.47 47.88 16.45
C THR A 47 -18.73 47.43 15.67
N PRO A 48 -19.40 46.31 16.03
CA PRO A 48 -20.35 45.60 15.16
C PRO A 48 -21.80 46.10 15.25
N SER A 49 -22.67 45.62 14.34
CA SER A 49 -24.12 45.79 14.45
C SER A 49 -24.93 44.59 13.95
N ALA A 50 -26.12 44.46 14.53
CA ALA A 50 -27.22 43.48 14.44
C ALA A 50 -27.40 42.60 13.17
N ALA A 51 -27.98 41.42 13.42
CA ALA A 51 -28.58 40.54 12.41
C ALA A 51 -30.02 40.99 12.03
N PRO A 52 -30.52 40.62 10.83
CA PRO A 52 -31.91 40.84 10.43
C PRO A 52 -32.84 39.67 10.81
N THR A 53 -34.01 40.00 11.37
CA THR A 53 -35.11 39.06 11.65
C THR A 53 -35.93 38.77 10.38
N ALA A 54 -36.56 37.60 10.30
CA ALA A 54 -37.44 37.21 9.20
C ALA A 54 -38.80 37.95 9.18
N THR A 55 -39.45 37.99 8.02
CA THR A 55 -40.83 38.46 7.82
C THR A 55 -41.62 37.42 7.02
N THR A 56 -42.89 37.19 7.38
CA THR A 56 -43.73 36.09 6.87
C THR A 56 -44.94 36.54 6.05
N THR A 57 -45.31 35.73 5.05
CA THR A 57 -46.63 35.64 4.42
C THR A 57 -46.87 34.17 4.01
N GLY A 58 -48.08 33.59 4.03
CA GLY A 58 -49.33 34.08 4.64
C GLY A 58 -50.61 33.48 4.03
N ALA A 59 -50.97 32.22 4.35
CA ALA A 59 -52.25 31.62 3.93
C ALA A 59 -52.76 30.46 4.83
N THR A 60 -53.80 30.75 5.64
CA THR A 60 -55.03 29.93 5.90
C THR A 60 -54.98 28.39 5.79
N SER A 61 -55.07 27.62 6.91
CA SER A 61 -56.31 27.10 7.59
C SER A 61 -56.89 25.80 6.96
N THR A 62 -57.48 24.81 7.65
CA THR A 62 -58.01 24.57 9.03
C THR A 62 -57.59 23.15 9.49
N GLY A 63 -57.74 22.62 10.71
CA GLY A 63 -58.46 22.94 11.96
C GLY A 63 -58.14 21.86 13.03
N ALA A 64 -58.58 22.01 14.28
CA ALA A 64 -58.13 21.24 15.47
C ALA A 64 -59.28 20.42 16.13
N PRO A 65 -59.14 19.74 17.30
CA PRO A 65 -57.97 19.49 18.19
C PRO A 65 -57.79 17.94 18.45
N SER A 66 -57.35 17.33 19.58
CA SER A 66 -56.89 17.70 20.94
C SER A 66 -56.16 16.52 21.62
N THR A 67 -55.23 16.80 22.57
CA THR A 67 -54.71 15.91 23.67
C THR A 67 -54.04 14.56 23.29
N GLY A 68 -53.00 14.07 23.98
CA GLY A 68 -52.22 14.59 25.11
C GLY A 68 -51.47 13.46 25.87
N ALA A 69 -50.40 13.81 26.59
CA ALA A 69 -49.56 12.96 27.46
C ALA A 69 -48.62 11.92 26.79
N ASP A 70 -47.33 12.04 27.12
CA ASP A 70 -46.33 10.96 27.21
C ASP A 70 -46.38 10.41 28.66
N PRO A 71 -46.18 9.10 28.93
CA PRO A 71 -44.83 8.66 29.26
C PRO A 71 -44.46 7.21 28.83
N THR A 72 -43.22 7.06 28.35
CA THR A 72 -42.28 5.94 28.61
C THR A 72 -42.71 4.47 28.37
N GLY A 73 -42.03 3.84 27.41
CA GLY A 73 -41.21 2.64 27.69
C GLY A 73 -41.85 1.24 27.59
N ALA A 74 -41.68 0.59 26.44
CA ALA A 74 -41.59 -0.87 26.31
C ALA A 74 -40.82 -1.25 25.04
N ALA A 75 -40.10 -2.37 25.05
CA ALA A 75 -39.49 -2.99 23.87
C ALA A 75 -40.15 -4.36 23.60
N PRO A 76 -40.34 -4.77 22.34
CA PRO A 76 -40.73 -6.14 22.00
C PRO A 76 -39.58 -6.95 21.36
N THR A 77 -39.54 -8.23 21.73
CA THR A 77 -38.72 -9.31 21.17
C THR A 77 -39.18 -9.80 19.79
N GLU A 78 -38.24 -10.31 18.99
CA GLU A 78 -38.46 -11.31 17.93
C GLU A 78 -37.22 -12.23 17.89
N ALA A 79 -37.25 -13.44 18.46
CA ALA A 79 -37.85 -14.71 18.01
C ALA A 79 -36.87 -15.59 17.19
N THR A 80 -36.38 -16.67 17.81
CA THR A 80 -35.50 -17.68 17.19
C THR A 80 -36.29 -18.86 16.61
N PRO A 81 -35.99 -19.33 15.39
CA PRO A 81 -36.38 -20.68 14.94
C PRO A 81 -35.38 -21.73 15.40
N THR A 82 -35.88 -22.94 15.69
CA THR A 82 -35.09 -24.14 16.03
C THR A 82 -35.29 -25.18 14.94
N GLU A 83 -34.21 -25.83 14.48
CA GLU A 83 -34.31 -27.10 13.76
C GLU A 83 -33.20 -28.08 14.22
N ALA A 84 -33.41 -29.38 13.99
CA ALA A 84 -32.83 -30.46 14.79
C ALA A 84 -31.74 -31.27 14.08
N ALA A 85 -30.89 -31.92 14.89
CA ALA A 85 -29.85 -32.84 14.43
C ALA A 85 -30.33 -34.31 14.37
N PRO A 86 -29.82 -35.11 13.42
CA PRO A 86 -29.78 -36.58 13.52
C PRO A 86 -28.46 -37.07 14.17
N THR A 87 -28.45 -38.30 14.68
CA THR A 87 -27.32 -38.91 15.41
C THR A 87 -26.63 -40.04 14.63
N GLY A 88 -25.34 -40.30 14.92
CA GLY A 88 -24.55 -41.38 14.29
C GLY A 88 -23.24 -41.71 15.02
N SER A 89 -22.76 -42.95 14.90
CA SER A 89 -21.67 -43.56 15.70
C SER A 89 -20.96 -44.65 14.87
N THR A 90 -19.77 -45.18 15.16
CA THR A 90 -18.95 -45.19 16.40
C THR A 90 -17.45 -45.09 16.07
N SER A 91 -16.61 -44.79 17.06
CA SER A 91 -15.15 -44.66 16.93
C SER A 91 -14.37 -45.97 16.79
N THR A 92 -13.20 -45.88 16.15
CA THR A 92 -11.97 -46.63 16.48
C THR A 92 -10.76 -45.81 16.05
N GLY A 93 -9.67 -45.85 16.82
CA GLY A 93 -8.50 -44.99 16.62
C GLY A 93 -7.28 -45.69 16.01
N ALA A 94 -6.34 -44.89 15.51
CA ALA A 94 -5.00 -45.33 15.12
C ALA A 94 -3.95 -44.41 15.76
N THR A 95 -2.91 -45.01 16.35
CA THR A 95 -1.91 -44.35 17.20
C THR A 95 -1.01 -43.39 16.42
N SER A 96 -0.80 -42.17 16.93
CA SER A 96 0.21 -41.26 16.39
C SER A 96 1.63 -41.63 16.86
N THR A 97 2.51 -41.96 15.92
CA THR A 97 3.96 -41.94 16.14
C THR A 97 4.49 -40.54 15.87
N ALA A 98 4.68 -39.75 16.92
CA ALA A 98 5.22 -38.41 16.82
C ALA A 98 6.71 -38.44 16.47
N THR A 99 7.06 -38.04 15.25
CA THR A 99 8.44 -37.68 14.86
C THR A 99 8.64 -36.18 15.08
N THR A 100 9.76 -35.79 15.68
CA THR A 100 10.05 -34.41 16.07
C THR A 100 10.63 -33.57 14.93
N GLY A 101 9.92 -32.51 14.53
CA GLY A 101 10.49 -31.20 14.19
C GLY A 101 10.16 -30.24 15.35
N THR A 102 11.02 -29.31 15.79
CA THR A 102 11.76 -28.31 15.01
C THR A 102 10.81 -27.38 14.28
N GLU A 103 10.55 -26.21 14.86
CA GLU A 103 10.05 -25.06 14.11
C GLU A 103 11.16 -24.63 13.15
N ALA A 104 11.03 -25.05 11.90
CA ALA A 104 11.87 -24.58 10.81
C ALA A 104 11.37 -23.20 10.34
N PRO A 105 12.23 -22.36 9.73
CA PRO A 105 11.73 -21.27 8.87
C PRO A 105 10.86 -21.85 7.74
N ALA A 106 10.07 -21.01 7.08
CA ALA A 106 9.11 -21.43 6.05
C ALA A 106 9.76 -22.38 5.03
N ASP A 107 9.37 -23.67 5.07
CA ASP A 107 10.06 -24.69 4.30
C ASP A 107 9.75 -24.54 2.80
N THR A 108 10.74 -24.05 2.07
CA THR A 108 10.69 -23.88 0.62
C THR A 108 10.72 -25.21 -0.15
N SER A 109 10.71 -26.36 0.53
CA SER A 109 10.49 -27.66 -0.09
C SER A 109 9.02 -27.92 -0.50
N ASP A 110 8.04 -27.32 0.19
CA ASP A 110 6.60 -27.41 -0.15
C ASP A 110 6.16 -26.30 -1.12
N GLN A 111 7.03 -25.94 -2.07
CA GLN A 111 6.69 -25.05 -3.16
C GLN A 111 5.75 -25.76 -4.16
N PRO A 112 4.62 -25.15 -4.56
CA PRO A 112 3.66 -25.79 -5.45
C PRO A 112 4.27 -26.26 -6.78
N THR A 113 4.33 -27.58 -6.96
CA THR A 113 4.75 -28.23 -8.22
C THR A 113 3.62 -28.29 -9.25
N ASP A 114 2.39 -28.03 -8.83
CA ASP A 114 1.24 -27.80 -9.72
C ASP A 114 1.34 -26.40 -10.34
N THR A 115 1.50 -26.33 -11.67
CA THR A 115 1.54 -25.08 -12.43
C THR A 115 0.15 -24.56 -12.83
N GLY A 116 -0.92 -25.29 -12.49
CA GLY A 116 -2.29 -24.84 -12.72
C GLY A 116 -2.66 -23.62 -11.89
N LEU A 117 -3.87 -23.10 -12.14
CA LEU A 117 -4.46 -22.02 -11.34
C LEU A 117 -5.18 -22.54 -10.08
N GLY A 118 -5.78 -23.73 -10.15
CA GLY A 118 -6.65 -24.25 -9.08
C GLY A 118 -8.03 -23.59 -9.00
N TYR A 119 -8.34 -22.67 -9.93
CA TYR A 119 -9.61 -21.97 -10.09
C TYR A 119 -9.89 -21.71 -11.58
N ASP A 120 -11.15 -21.46 -11.95
CA ASP A 120 -11.56 -21.03 -13.29
C ASP A 120 -11.47 -19.50 -13.40
N ALA A 121 -10.44 -19.00 -14.08
CA ALA A 121 -10.19 -17.56 -14.16
C ALA A 121 -11.30 -16.75 -14.86
N VAL A 122 -12.20 -17.38 -15.61
CA VAL A 122 -13.32 -16.71 -16.29
C VAL A 122 -14.60 -16.74 -15.44
N ARG A 123 -14.76 -17.72 -14.54
CA ARG A 123 -15.98 -17.88 -13.72
C ARG A 123 -15.83 -17.49 -12.26
N ASP A 124 -14.66 -17.71 -11.67
CA ASP A 124 -14.52 -17.62 -10.22
C ASP A 124 -14.34 -16.17 -9.75
N LYS A 125 -15.08 -15.83 -8.70
CA LYS A 125 -15.16 -14.46 -8.17
C LYS A 125 -13.78 -13.98 -7.70
N GLY A 126 -13.46 -12.74 -8.08
CA GLY A 126 -12.22 -12.08 -7.70
C GLY A 126 -10.97 -12.58 -8.44
N SER A 127 -11.11 -13.36 -9.51
CA SER A 127 -9.97 -13.69 -10.38
C SER A 127 -9.36 -12.40 -10.96
N LEU A 128 -8.02 -12.33 -11.03
CA LEU A 128 -7.36 -11.16 -11.60
C LEU A 128 -7.61 -11.01 -13.11
N TYR A 129 -7.96 -12.08 -13.82
CA TYR A 129 -8.41 -12.04 -15.21
C TYR A 129 -9.75 -11.28 -15.35
N ASN A 130 -10.75 -11.58 -14.52
CA ASN A 130 -12.03 -10.87 -14.57
C ASN A 130 -11.87 -9.43 -14.06
N ILE A 131 -11.09 -9.20 -12.98
CA ILE A 131 -10.77 -7.85 -12.49
C ILE A 131 -10.09 -7.02 -13.59
N ALA A 132 -9.13 -7.58 -14.32
CA ALA A 132 -8.41 -6.88 -15.38
C ALA A 132 -9.27 -6.57 -16.63
N GLU A 133 -10.35 -7.31 -16.91
CA GLU A 133 -11.35 -6.86 -17.89
C GLU A 133 -12.29 -5.79 -17.29
N VAL A 134 -12.71 -5.96 -16.03
CA VAL A 134 -13.62 -5.04 -15.30
C VAL A 134 -13.04 -3.64 -15.11
N THR A 135 -11.76 -3.50 -14.76
CA THR A 135 -11.10 -2.19 -14.66
C THR A 135 -10.47 -1.74 -15.99
N GLY A 136 -10.36 -2.66 -16.96
CA GLY A 136 -9.92 -2.37 -18.32
C GLY A 136 -8.41 -2.48 -18.55
N ALA A 137 -7.65 -3.04 -17.59
CA ALA A 137 -6.25 -3.41 -17.76
C ALA A 137 -6.02 -4.34 -18.99
N HIS A 138 -6.95 -5.24 -19.31
CA HIS A 138 -6.94 -6.02 -20.55
C HIS A 138 -6.87 -5.14 -21.82
N ALA A 139 -7.56 -3.99 -21.84
CA ALA A 139 -7.48 -3.04 -22.95
C ALA A 139 -6.17 -2.22 -22.97
N SER A 140 -5.39 -2.26 -21.88
CA SER A 140 -4.03 -1.71 -21.79
C SER A 140 -3.01 -2.73 -22.31
N TRP A 141 -3.10 -3.98 -21.87
CA TRP A 141 -2.25 -5.07 -22.36
C TRP A 141 -2.42 -5.27 -23.87
N ARG A 142 -3.67 -5.35 -24.36
CA ARG A 142 -3.98 -5.40 -25.82
C ARG A 142 -3.43 -4.20 -26.62
N ALA A 143 -3.08 -3.10 -25.96
CA ALA A 143 -2.49 -1.90 -26.58
C ALA A 143 -0.98 -1.73 -26.32
N GLY A 144 -0.31 -2.71 -25.70
CA GLY A 144 1.14 -2.71 -25.46
C GLY A 144 1.60 -2.10 -24.11
N TYR A 145 0.67 -1.75 -23.22
CA TYR A 145 0.97 -1.21 -21.89
C TYR A 145 0.72 -2.28 -20.84
N THR A 146 1.74 -2.61 -20.06
CA THR A 146 1.83 -3.76 -19.13
C THR A 146 2.52 -3.38 -17.81
N GLY A 147 2.84 -2.09 -17.61
CA GLY A 147 3.62 -1.57 -16.48
C GLY A 147 5.12 -1.44 -16.77
N ARG A 148 5.59 -1.96 -17.91
CA ARG A 148 7.02 -2.13 -18.19
C ARG A 148 7.83 -0.84 -18.08
N GLY A 149 8.79 -0.83 -17.16
CA GLY A 149 9.68 0.30 -16.92
C GLY A 149 9.12 1.34 -15.96
N VAL A 150 7.99 1.06 -15.28
CA VAL A 150 7.48 1.84 -14.14
C VAL A 150 7.71 1.04 -12.86
N GLY A 151 8.27 1.69 -11.85
CA GLY A 151 8.42 1.12 -10.52
C GLY A 151 7.20 1.39 -9.63
N VAL A 152 6.76 0.36 -8.92
CA VAL A 152 5.74 0.42 -7.86
C VAL A 152 6.38 -0.06 -6.56
N ALA A 153 6.56 0.84 -5.59
CA ALA A 153 6.95 0.45 -4.24
C ALA A 153 5.73 -0.07 -3.48
N LEU A 154 5.91 -1.19 -2.78
CA LEU A 154 4.91 -1.77 -1.88
C LEU A 154 5.44 -1.66 -0.45
N ILE A 155 4.77 -0.85 0.38
CA ILE A 155 5.17 -0.60 1.77
C ILE A 155 4.29 -1.46 2.69
N ASP A 156 4.73 -2.69 2.98
CA ASP A 156 3.88 -3.77 3.52
C ASP A 156 4.67 -4.80 4.38
N THR A 157 4.21 -6.05 4.50
CA THR A 157 4.85 -7.12 5.30
C THR A 157 6.03 -7.84 4.62
N GLY A 158 6.36 -7.44 3.39
CA GLY A 158 7.41 -8.03 2.53
C GLY A 158 6.85 -8.66 1.25
N VAL A 159 7.71 -9.26 0.43
CA VAL A 159 7.29 -10.09 -0.72
C VAL A 159 8.07 -11.42 -0.79
N SER A 160 7.40 -12.53 -0.49
CA SER A 160 7.99 -13.87 -0.54
C SER A 160 8.10 -14.44 -1.98
N PRO A 161 9.16 -15.18 -2.33
CA PRO A 161 9.40 -15.71 -3.67
C PRO A 161 8.53 -16.94 -3.98
N VAL A 162 7.27 -16.70 -4.35
CA VAL A 162 6.26 -17.73 -4.67
C VAL A 162 5.92 -17.80 -6.18
N PRO A 163 5.27 -18.88 -6.67
CA PRO A 163 4.95 -19.05 -8.10
C PRO A 163 4.00 -17.96 -8.62
N GLY A 164 4.54 -17.07 -9.44
CA GLY A 164 3.87 -15.83 -9.89
C GLY A 164 4.63 -14.55 -9.49
N LEU A 165 5.62 -14.63 -8.60
CA LEU A 165 6.47 -13.52 -8.17
C LEU A 165 7.98 -13.77 -8.34
N VAL A 166 8.40 -15.02 -8.53
CA VAL A 166 9.77 -15.43 -8.94
C VAL A 166 10.18 -14.98 -10.36
N SER A 167 9.42 -14.05 -10.95
CA SER A 167 9.34 -13.78 -12.39
C SER A 167 10.38 -12.76 -12.89
N GLY A 168 11.29 -12.32 -12.01
CA GLY A 168 12.39 -11.39 -12.30
C GLY A 168 12.00 -9.91 -12.38
N ASN A 169 10.85 -9.52 -11.82
CA ASN A 169 10.41 -8.12 -11.71
C ASN A 169 10.08 -7.66 -10.27
N VAL A 170 10.36 -8.50 -9.27
CA VAL A 170 10.43 -8.08 -7.86
C VAL A 170 11.88 -7.69 -7.57
N VAL A 171 12.07 -6.61 -6.82
CA VAL A 171 13.38 -6.07 -6.39
C VAL A 171 13.29 -5.73 -4.91
N ASP A 172 14.25 -6.22 -4.13
CA ASP A 172 14.32 -5.94 -2.70
C ASP A 172 14.69 -4.46 -2.46
N GLY A 173 13.88 -3.77 -1.66
CA GLY A 173 14.18 -2.45 -1.11
C GLY A 173 14.62 -2.56 0.35
N ALA A 174 14.35 -1.51 1.13
CA ALA A 174 14.68 -1.53 2.56
C ALA A 174 13.75 -2.46 3.36
N ASP A 175 14.34 -3.40 4.12
CA ASP A 175 13.67 -4.03 5.25
C ASP A 175 13.88 -3.16 6.50
N LEU A 176 12.77 -2.63 7.00
CA LEU A 176 12.67 -1.76 8.18
C LEU A 176 11.87 -2.45 9.31
N SER A 177 11.45 -3.70 9.10
CA SER A 177 10.64 -4.49 10.03
C SER A 177 11.45 -4.96 11.25
N PHE A 178 10.75 -5.54 12.23
CA PHE A 178 11.39 -6.23 13.35
C PHE A 178 12.02 -7.57 12.96
N ASP A 179 11.65 -8.14 11.80
CA ASP A 179 12.27 -9.37 11.28
C ASP A 179 13.69 -9.13 10.70
N SER A 180 14.02 -7.88 10.36
CA SER A 180 15.25 -7.47 9.63
C SER A 180 16.60 -7.92 10.22
N GLN A 181 16.61 -8.39 11.48
CA GLN A 181 17.82 -8.92 12.14
C GLN A 181 17.95 -10.45 12.12
N SER A 182 16.96 -11.17 11.58
CA SER A 182 17.03 -12.62 11.30
C SER A 182 17.35 -12.84 9.81
N PRO A 183 18.51 -13.43 9.47
CA PRO A 183 18.85 -13.80 8.08
C PRO A 183 17.85 -14.76 7.41
N GLU A 184 17.03 -15.45 8.21
CA GLU A 184 16.01 -16.40 7.79
C GLU A 184 14.66 -15.73 7.45
N MET A 185 14.50 -14.44 7.78
CA MET A 185 13.23 -13.71 7.71
C MET A 185 13.35 -12.31 7.05
N ALA A 186 14.56 -11.76 6.99
CA ALA A 186 14.85 -10.48 6.32
C ALA A 186 14.49 -10.55 4.82
N HIS A 187 13.84 -9.50 4.32
CA HIS A 187 13.29 -9.42 2.96
C HIS A 187 12.28 -10.55 2.60
N LEU A 188 11.70 -11.24 3.59
CA LEU A 188 10.67 -12.25 3.38
C LEU A 188 9.34 -11.88 4.04
N ASP A 189 8.25 -12.21 3.35
CA ASP A 189 6.89 -12.06 3.88
C ASP A 189 6.46 -13.35 4.58
N ALA A 190 6.74 -13.43 5.88
CA ALA A 190 6.22 -14.51 6.71
C ALA A 190 4.75 -14.28 7.14
N PHE A 191 4.19 -13.08 6.93
CA PHE A 191 2.80 -12.78 7.29
C PHE A 191 1.82 -13.20 6.17
N GLY A 192 2.13 -12.83 4.92
CA GLY A 192 1.41 -13.22 3.70
C GLY A 192 0.58 -12.12 3.03
N HIS A 193 0.55 -10.89 3.57
CA HIS A 193 -0.26 -9.79 3.04
C HIS A 193 0.45 -9.07 1.89
N GLY A 194 1.71 -8.67 2.09
CA GLY A 194 2.51 -8.01 1.05
C GLY A 194 2.68 -8.89 -0.19
N THR A 195 2.93 -10.20 -0.06
CA THR A 195 2.98 -11.15 -1.18
C THR A 195 1.66 -11.22 -1.94
N HIS A 196 0.54 -11.18 -1.23
CA HIS A 196 -0.78 -11.17 -1.85
C HIS A 196 -1.00 -9.88 -2.67
N LEU A 197 -0.68 -8.70 -2.12
CA LEU A 197 -0.79 -7.43 -2.85
C LEU A 197 0.22 -7.32 -4.01
N ALA A 198 1.46 -7.76 -3.82
CA ALA A 198 2.49 -7.86 -4.85
C ALA A 198 1.99 -8.61 -6.09
N SER A 199 1.30 -9.73 -5.86
CA SER A 199 0.72 -10.54 -6.92
C SER A 199 -0.40 -9.83 -7.69
N ILE A 200 -1.22 -9.01 -7.01
CA ILE A 200 -2.26 -8.17 -7.61
C ILE A 200 -1.63 -7.05 -8.45
N ILE A 201 -0.59 -6.40 -7.95
CA ILE A 201 0.09 -5.28 -8.63
C ILE A 201 0.82 -5.77 -9.88
N ALA A 202 1.77 -6.70 -9.73
CA ALA A 202 2.76 -7.03 -10.76
C ALA A 202 3.14 -8.51 -10.87
N GLY A 203 2.32 -9.41 -10.30
CA GLY A 203 2.53 -10.85 -10.44
C GLY A 203 2.38 -11.32 -11.89
N ARG A 204 3.11 -12.36 -12.28
CA ARG A 204 2.92 -13.11 -13.54
C ARG A 204 3.60 -14.47 -13.47
N ASP A 205 2.96 -15.52 -13.99
CA ASP A 205 3.57 -16.86 -14.06
C ASP A 205 4.90 -16.89 -14.82
N THR A 206 4.97 -16.12 -15.92
CA THR A 206 6.08 -16.10 -16.87
C THR A 206 6.13 -14.75 -17.57
N ALA A 207 7.30 -14.32 -18.03
CA ALA A 207 7.41 -13.13 -18.88
C ALA A 207 6.62 -13.35 -20.19
N GLY A 208 5.70 -12.44 -20.49
CA GLY A 208 4.77 -12.57 -21.61
C GLY A 208 4.97 -11.52 -22.70
N THR A 209 4.25 -11.72 -23.81
CA THR A 209 3.87 -10.62 -24.69
C THR A 209 2.58 -9.95 -24.18
N PRO A 210 2.28 -8.70 -24.54
CA PRO A 210 1.04 -8.04 -24.09
C PRO A 210 -0.26 -8.74 -24.55
N SER A 211 -0.20 -9.53 -25.64
CA SER A 211 -1.31 -10.39 -26.09
C SER A 211 -1.42 -11.72 -25.32
N SER A 212 -0.37 -12.16 -24.63
CA SER A 212 -0.37 -13.38 -23.80
C SER A 212 -0.87 -13.15 -22.37
N TYR A 213 -0.95 -11.89 -21.92
CA TYR A 213 -1.46 -11.60 -20.57
C TYR A 213 -2.99 -11.71 -20.48
N VAL A 214 -3.71 -11.56 -21.60
CA VAL A 214 -5.16 -11.86 -21.69
C VAL A 214 -5.45 -13.35 -21.90
N ASP A 215 -4.59 -14.24 -21.39
CA ASP A 215 -4.77 -15.69 -21.41
C ASP A 215 -5.32 -16.15 -20.04
N PRO A 216 -6.57 -16.68 -19.96
CA PRO A 216 -7.19 -17.10 -18.71
C PRO A 216 -6.54 -18.36 -18.09
N THR A 217 -5.57 -19.00 -18.76
CA THR A 217 -4.80 -20.12 -18.17
C THR A 217 -3.60 -19.65 -17.36
N ARG A 218 -3.29 -18.34 -17.35
CA ARG A 218 -2.11 -17.74 -16.72
C ARG A 218 -2.51 -16.76 -15.63
N PHE A 219 -1.84 -16.82 -14.49
CA PHE A 219 -1.97 -15.80 -13.44
C PHE A 219 -1.17 -14.56 -13.85
N ASN A 220 -1.84 -13.41 -13.89
CA ASN A 220 -1.23 -12.11 -14.14
C ASN A 220 -1.92 -11.04 -13.26
N GLY A 221 -1.12 -10.25 -12.55
CA GLY A 221 -1.53 -9.02 -11.90
C GLY A 221 -1.78 -7.90 -12.92
N ILE A 222 -2.23 -6.75 -12.42
CA ILE A 222 -2.71 -5.62 -13.24
C ILE A 222 -1.61 -5.01 -14.13
N ALA A 223 -0.38 -4.92 -13.61
CA ALA A 223 0.79 -4.38 -14.30
C ALA A 223 1.95 -5.41 -14.32
N PRO A 224 1.81 -6.52 -15.06
CA PRO A 224 2.68 -7.70 -14.93
C PRO A 224 4.14 -7.47 -15.32
N ASP A 225 4.47 -6.41 -16.06
CA ASP A 225 5.85 -6.03 -16.40
C ASP A 225 6.39 -4.87 -15.53
N ALA A 226 5.63 -4.35 -14.56
CA ALA A 226 6.14 -3.32 -13.65
C ALA A 226 7.26 -3.87 -12.74
N THR A 227 8.23 -3.01 -12.40
CA THR A 227 9.18 -3.31 -11.33
C THR A 227 8.46 -3.15 -10.01
N LEU A 228 8.24 -4.23 -9.27
CA LEU A 228 7.79 -4.15 -7.89
C LEU A 228 9.01 -3.96 -6.99
N VAL A 229 9.01 -2.94 -6.13
CA VAL A 229 10.04 -2.73 -5.12
C VAL A 229 9.44 -3.05 -3.75
N ASP A 230 9.96 -4.08 -3.08
CA ASP A 230 9.49 -4.47 -1.75
C ASP A 230 10.11 -3.57 -0.67
N VAL A 231 9.27 -2.94 0.15
CA VAL A 231 9.69 -2.10 1.28
C VAL A 231 9.03 -2.65 2.54
N LYS A 232 9.62 -3.73 3.04
CA LYS A 232 9.15 -4.50 4.20
C LYS A 232 9.21 -3.65 5.46
N VAL A 233 8.05 -3.25 5.97
CA VAL A 233 7.89 -2.53 7.25
C VAL A 233 7.18 -3.37 8.30
N GLY A 234 6.32 -4.30 7.88
CA GLY A 234 5.63 -5.24 8.77
C GLY A 234 6.47 -6.46 9.10
N ALA A 235 6.44 -6.85 10.38
CA ALA A 235 7.02 -8.10 10.85
C ALA A 235 6.12 -9.31 10.55
N SER A 236 6.65 -10.50 10.84
CA SER A 236 6.06 -11.82 10.60
C SER A 236 4.68 -12.07 11.24
N ASP A 237 4.33 -11.35 12.30
CA ASP A 237 3.02 -11.37 12.98
C ASP A 237 2.10 -10.20 12.59
N GLY A 238 2.54 -9.34 11.67
CA GLY A 238 1.85 -8.11 11.26
C GLY A 238 2.15 -6.88 12.15
N ALA A 239 3.08 -6.97 13.10
CA ALA A 239 3.49 -5.80 13.88
C ALA A 239 4.20 -4.76 13.00
N VAL A 240 3.74 -3.51 13.08
CA VAL A 240 4.32 -2.34 12.42
C VAL A 240 3.99 -1.08 13.22
N ASP A 241 4.93 -0.14 13.26
CA ASP A 241 4.76 1.20 13.81
C ASP A 241 4.70 2.27 12.70
N VAL A 242 4.04 3.38 13.00
CA VAL A 242 4.01 4.57 12.15
C VAL A 242 5.40 5.05 11.75
N SER A 243 6.40 4.98 12.64
CA SER A 243 7.76 5.42 12.30
C SER A 243 8.47 4.54 11.27
N GLN A 244 8.17 3.23 11.21
CA GLN A 244 8.67 2.32 10.17
C GLN A 244 8.08 2.68 8.80
N VAL A 245 6.76 2.92 8.74
CA VAL A 245 6.06 3.31 7.51
C VAL A 245 6.55 4.67 7.00
N ILE A 246 6.69 5.66 7.88
CA ILE A 246 7.24 6.99 7.53
C ILE A 246 8.65 6.85 6.95
N ALA A 247 9.51 6.04 7.57
CA ALA A 247 10.87 5.80 7.09
C ALA A 247 10.89 5.08 5.73
N GLY A 248 10.00 4.12 5.51
CA GLY A 248 9.82 3.44 4.21
C GLY A 248 9.41 4.41 3.11
N ILE A 249 8.46 5.31 3.37
CA ILE A 249 8.08 6.38 2.44
C ILE A 249 9.27 7.31 2.18
N ASN A 250 10.06 7.65 3.21
CA ASN A 250 11.27 8.48 3.05
C ASN A 250 12.35 7.78 2.21
N TRP A 251 12.54 6.47 2.38
CA TRP A 251 13.48 5.65 1.62
C TRP A 251 13.08 5.57 0.15
N VAL A 252 11.80 5.34 -0.14
CA VAL A 252 11.26 5.36 -1.51
C VAL A 252 11.50 6.70 -2.19
N VAL A 253 11.38 7.84 -1.48
CA VAL A 253 11.63 9.16 -2.07
C VAL A 253 13.08 9.39 -2.45
N GLU A 254 14.02 8.88 -1.66
CA GLU A 254 15.46 8.93 -1.95
C GLU A 254 15.82 8.03 -3.15
N HIS A 255 15.43 6.74 -3.08
CA HIS A 255 15.83 5.72 -4.04
C HIS A 255 14.94 5.62 -5.30
N ALA A 256 13.88 6.43 -5.42
CA ALA A 256 12.95 6.39 -6.56
C ALA A 256 13.61 6.47 -7.94
N ARG A 257 14.81 7.06 -8.04
CA ARG A 257 15.53 7.28 -9.31
C ARG A 257 16.74 6.36 -9.48
N ASP A 258 16.93 5.39 -8.59
CA ASP A 258 18.06 4.46 -8.67
C ASP A 258 17.98 3.55 -9.91
N PRO A 259 19.13 3.12 -10.45
CA PRO A 259 19.17 2.30 -11.66
C PRO A 259 18.37 1.00 -11.52
N GLY A 260 17.29 0.89 -12.28
CA GLY A 260 16.39 -0.27 -12.31
C GLY A 260 15.08 -0.10 -11.52
N MET A 261 15.02 0.85 -10.57
CA MET A 261 13.80 1.07 -9.77
C MET A 261 12.76 1.93 -10.51
N ASN A 262 13.10 3.17 -10.86
CA ASN A 262 12.17 4.17 -11.44
C ASN A 262 10.80 4.21 -10.73
N ILE A 263 10.80 4.35 -9.40
CA ILE A 263 9.58 4.32 -8.59
C ILE A 263 8.73 5.55 -8.90
N ARG A 264 7.53 5.30 -9.43
CA ARG A 264 6.53 6.34 -9.73
C ARG A 264 5.22 6.13 -8.99
N VAL A 265 5.07 5.00 -8.28
CA VAL A 265 3.88 4.66 -7.50
C VAL A 265 4.31 4.11 -6.14
N ILE A 266 3.61 4.51 -5.07
CA ILE A 266 3.61 3.83 -3.77
C ILE A 266 2.24 3.20 -3.60
N ASN A 267 2.19 1.88 -3.37
CA ASN A 267 1.08 1.26 -2.68
C ASN A 267 1.32 1.35 -1.17
N LEU A 268 0.36 1.93 -0.45
CA LEU A 268 0.34 1.96 1.00
C LEU A 268 -1.02 1.45 1.48
N SER A 269 -1.12 0.14 1.66
CA SER A 269 -2.36 -0.50 2.13
C SER A 269 -2.58 -0.43 3.64
N TYR A 270 -1.74 0.36 4.33
CA TYR A 270 -1.74 0.61 5.77
C TYR A 270 -2.56 1.87 6.12
N GLY A 271 -3.05 1.93 7.35
CA GLY A 271 -3.35 3.22 7.96
C GLY A 271 -3.74 3.16 9.44
N THR A 272 -3.78 4.31 10.12
CA THR A 272 -4.12 4.45 11.54
C THR A 272 -5.45 5.18 11.77
N ASP A 273 -6.00 5.08 12.98
CA ASP A 273 -7.19 5.80 13.47
C ASP A 273 -6.86 7.09 14.21
N SER A 274 -5.68 7.64 13.92
CA SER A 274 -5.36 9.03 14.21
C SER A 274 -6.53 9.97 13.87
N VAL A 275 -6.85 10.87 14.80
CA VAL A 275 -7.77 12.00 14.57
C VAL A 275 -7.01 13.31 14.33
N GLN A 276 -5.68 13.24 14.16
CA GLN A 276 -4.82 14.40 13.93
C GLN A 276 -5.18 15.13 12.62
N ASP A 277 -4.94 16.43 12.59
CA ASP A 277 -5.11 17.23 11.37
C ASP A 277 -4.01 16.91 10.36
N THR A 278 -4.40 16.65 9.11
CA THR A 278 -3.50 16.29 8.01
C THR A 278 -2.44 17.37 7.74
N GLN A 279 -2.69 18.64 8.10
CA GLN A 279 -1.71 19.72 7.96
C GLN A 279 -0.54 19.66 8.96
N VAL A 280 -0.63 18.83 10.01
CA VAL A 280 0.46 18.65 10.99
C VAL A 280 0.93 17.20 11.09
N ASP A 281 0.07 16.24 10.80
CA ASP A 281 0.34 14.81 10.94
C ASP A 281 1.63 14.34 10.19
N PRO A 282 2.61 13.75 10.90
CA PRO A 282 3.81 13.17 10.29
C PRO A 282 3.58 12.15 9.17
N MET A 283 2.63 11.22 9.31
CA MET A 283 2.36 10.23 8.24
C MET A 283 1.86 10.92 6.96
N THR A 284 0.97 11.90 7.12
CA THR A 284 0.46 12.71 6.01
C THR A 284 1.56 13.51 5.34
N PHE A 285 2.44 14.17 6.11
CA PHE A 285 3.57 14.90 5.52
C PHE A 285 4.56 14.00 4.77
N ALA A 286 4.73 12.75 5.20
CA ALA A 286 5.57 11.78 4.48
C ALA A 286 5.01 11.47 3.08
N VAL A 287 3.70 11.18 2.97
CA VAL A 287 3.07 10.91 1.66
C VAL A 287 2.98 12.16 0.78
N GLU A 288 2.73 13.34 1.34
CA GLU A 288 2.83 14.60 0.59
C GLU A 288 4.25 14.81 0.02
N ASN A 289 5.30 14.44 0.77
CA ASN A 289 6.67 14.58 0.29
C ASN A 289 6.97 13.65 -0.90
N ALA A 290 6.39 12.44 -0.91
CA ALA A 290 6.43 11.56 -2.08
C ALA A 290 5.66 12.14 -3.28
N TRP A 291 4.46 12.69 -3.03
CA TRP A 291 3.64 13.37 -4.05
C TRP A 291 4.41 14.50 -4.74
N ARG A 292 5.06 15.38 -3.96
CA ARG A 292 5.88 16.50 -4.46
C ARG A 292 7.10 16.05 -5.27
N ASN A 293 7.64 14.87 -5.01
CA ASN A 293 8.78 14.30 -5.75
C ASN A 293 8.38 13.57 -7.05
N GLY A 294 7.09 13.53 -7.39
CA GLY A 294 6.56 12.98 -8.64
C GLY A 294 6.11 11.52 -8.56
N ILE A 295 5.92 11.02 -7.33
CA ILE A 295 5.48 9.66 -7.01
C ILE A 295 4.00 9.68 -6.64
N VAL A 296 3.17 8.88 -7.31
CA VAL A 296 1.75 8.75 -7.00
C VAL A 296 1.60 7.87 -5.76
N VAL A 297 0.96 8.37 -4.72
CA VAL A 297 0.64 7.56 -3.53
C VAL A 297 -0.81 7.07 -3.62
N VAL A 298 -0.99 5.75 -3.53
CA VAL A 298 -2.29 5.07 -3.54
C VAL A 298 -2.48 4.41 -2.17
N VAL A 299 -3.58 4.73 -1.48
CA VAL A 299 -3.78 4.39 -0.06
C VAL A 299 -5.12 3.70 0.15
N ALA A 300 -5.14 2.65 0.98
CA ALA A 300 -6.37 1.97 1.39
C ALA A 300 -7.25 2.88 2.28
N GLY A 301 -8.55 2.94 2.01
CA GLY A 301 -9.49 3.81 2.74
C GLY A 301 -9.79 3.38 4.18
N GLY A 302 -9.64 2.09 4.50
CA GLY A 302 -10.00 1.47 5.79
C GLY A 302 -11.10 0.40 5.65
N ASN A 303 -11.16 -0.53 6.62
CA ASN A 303 -12.04 -1.71 6.61
C ASN A 303 -13.07 -1.71 7.76
N GLU A 304 -13.38 -0.54 8.32
CA GLU A 304 -14.25 -0.33 9.49
C GLU A 304 -15.70 0.03 9.10
N GLY A 305 -15.92 0.44 7.84
CA GLY A 305 -17.25 0.57 7.24
C GLY A 305 -18.06 1.75 7.76
N GLU A 306 -18.98 1.47 8.68
CA GLU A 306 -19.85 2.47 9.32
C GLU A 306 -19.57 2.67 10.82
N SER A 307 -18.64 1.91 11.42
CA SER A 307 -18.25 2.13 12.82
C SER A 307 -17.39 3.39 13.01
N THR A 308 -16.77 3.89 11.93
CA THR A 308 -16.25 5.25 11.82
C THR A 308 -16.78 5.94 10.57
N LEU A 309 -16.83 7.28 10.63
CA LEU A 309 -17.12 8.15 9.50
C LEU A 309 -15.85 8.82 8.93
N THR A 310 -14.67 8.43 9.39
CA THR A 310 -13.38 8.95 8.91
C THR A 310 -12.57 7.87 8.20
N LEU A 311 -11.97 8.20 7.06
CA LEU A 311 -10.96 7.33 6.44
C LEU A 311 -9.76 7.13 7.38
N ALA A 312 -8.97 6.09 7.14
CA ALA A 312 -7.69 5.91 7.83
C ALA A 312 -6.67 7.02 7.47
N GLN A 313 -5.67 7.24 8.33
CA GLN A 313 -4.48 8.02 7.95
C GLN A 313 -3.47 7.10 7.23
N PRO A 314 -2.91 7.48 6.07
CA PRO A 314 -2.98 8.81 5.46
C PRO A 314 -4.08 8.99 4.39
N ALA A 315 -5.04 8.08 4.19
CA ALA A 315 -6.12 8.26 3.20
C ALA A 315 -7.00 9.50 3.43
N ARG A 316 -7.04 10.07 4.64
CA ARG A 316 -7.63 11.41 4.90
C ARG A 316 -6.91 12.56 4.18
N ASP A 317 -5.66 12.38 3.76
CA ASP A 317 -4.95 13.35 2.91
C ASP A 317 -5.73 13.54 1.59
N PRO A 318 -6.09 14.77 1.21
CA PRO A 318 -6.67 15.06 -0.10
C PRO A 318 -5.71 14.84 -1.28
N PHE A 319 -4.38 14.86 -1.11
CA PHE A 319 -3.43 14.66 -2.20
C PHE A 319 -3.43 13.19 -2.68
N VAL A 320 -3.19 12.23 -1.80
CA VAL A 320 -3.13 10.79 -2.14
C VAL A 320 -4.40 10.28 -2.83
N ILE A 321 -4.29 9.21 -3.60
CA ILE A 321 -5.45 8.49 -4.15
C ILE A 321 -5.96 7.51 -3.08
N ALA A 322 -7.00 7.90 -2.36
CA ALA A 322 -7.68 7.07 -1.36
C ALA A 322 -8.66 6.10 -2.06
N VAL A 323 -8.54 4.81 -1.80
CA VAL A 323 -9.26 3.75 -2.52
C VAL A 323 -10.17 2.98 -1.57
N GLY A 324 -11.47 2.96 -1.86
CA GLY A 324 -12.42 2.04 -1.25
C GLY A 324 -12.55 0.73 -2.03
N ALA A 325 -13.22 -0.27 -1.45
CA ALA A 325 -13.44 -1.54 -2.11
C ALA A 325 -14.77 -1.55 -2.89
N SER A 326 -14.83 -2.35 -3.95
CA SER A 326 -16.08 -2.81 -4.56
C SER A 326 -16.16 -4.34 -4.58
N ASP A 327 -17.40 -4.83 -4.59
CA ASP A 327 -17.75 -6.18 -5.01
C ASP A 327 -18.18 -6.14 -6.48
N THR A 328 -17.63 -7.01 -7.33
CA THR A 328 -18.02 -7.13 -8.75
C THR A 328 -19.04 -8.24 -8.99
N ALA A 329 -19.58 -8.85 -7.92
CA ALA A 329 -20.44 -10.04 -7.94
C ALA A 329 -19.84 -11.29 -8.64
N GLY A 330 -18.56 -11.23 -9.08
CA GLY A 330 -17.93 -12.23 -9.93
C GLY A 330 -18.20 -12.06 -11.43
N THR A 331 -18.84 -10.97 -11.86
CA THR A 331 -19.19 -10.71 -13.27
C THR A 331 -18.26 -9.67 -13.91
N VAL A 332 -18.43 -9.47 -15.23
CA VAL A 332 -17.77 -8.38 -15.99
C VAL A 332 -18.74 -7.21 -16.24
N THR A 333 -20.01 -7.37 -15.87
CA THR A 333 -21.02 -6.32 -15.88
C THR A 333 -20.91 -5.48 -14.61
N ARG A 334 -21.00 -4.15 -14.75
CA ARG A 334 -20.91 -3.21 -13.60
C ARG A 334 -22.27 -2.73 -13.09
N SER A 335 -23.34 -3.41 -13.51
CA SER A 335 -24.74 -3.13 -13.14
C SER A 335 -25.12 -3.65 -11.75
N ASP A 336 -24.37 -4.66 -11.34
CA ASP A 336 -24.51 -5.51 -10.17
C ASP A 336 -23.39 -5.26 -9.14
N ASP A 337 -22.42 -4.40 -9.49
CA ASP A 337 -21.35 -3.93 -8.61
C ASP A 337 -21.90 -3.23 -7.36
N THR A 338 -21.33 -3.54 -6.19
CA THR A 338 -21.66 -2.88 -4.92
C THR A 338 -20.41 -2.38 -4.18
N VAL A 339 -20.61 -1.57 -3.13
CA VAL A 339 -19.55 -1.22 -2.17
C VAL A 339 -19.87 -1.93 -0.84
N PRO A 340 -19.03 -2.88 -0.39
CA PRO A 340 -19.31 -3.69 0.78
C PRO A 340 -19.41 -2.83 2.05
N ALA A 341 -20.24 -3.25 3.00
CA ALA A 341 -20.54 -2.46 4.20
C ALA A 341 -19.33 -2.21 5.12
N TRP A 342 -18.26 -3.01 4.99
CA TRP A 342 -17.00 -2.82 5.71
C TRP A 342 -16.03 -1.82 5.04
N SER A 343 -16.24 -1.43 3.77
CA SER A 343 -15.36 -0.43 3.14
C SER A 343 -15.60 0.93 3.78
N THR A 344 -14.59 1.47 4.46
CA THR A 344 -14.71 2.76 5.16
C THR A 344 -14.97 3.86 4.14
N ARG A 345 -16.08 4.58 4.34
CA ARG A 345 -16.62 5.54 3.37
C ARG A 345 -16.02 6.95 3.50
N GLY A 346 -15.76 7.38 4.73
CA GLY A 346 -15.42 8.77 5.04
C GLY A 346 -16.66 9.66 5.24
N ASP A 347 -16.45 10.98 5.14
CA ASP A 347 -17.46 11.99 5.44
C ASP A 347 -17.63 13.02 4.29
N SER A 348 -18.46 14.05 4.52
CA SER A 348 -18.71 15.12 3.56
C SER A 348 -17.52 16.06 3.31
N THR A 349 -16.44 15.94 4.09
CA THR A 349 -15.18 16.69 3.91
C THR A 349 -14.12 15.87 3.17
N ARG A 350 -14.11 14.55 3.38
CA ARG A 350 -13.22 13.58 2.74
C ARG A 350 -13.87 12.18 2.69
N ALA A 351 -14.38 11.83 1.52
CA ALA A 351 -14.67 10.45 1.12
C ALA A 351 -13.49 9.87 0.31
N VAL A 352 -13.54 8.57 -0.01
CA VAL A 352 -12.60 7.93 -0.97
C VAL A 352 -12.64 8.61 -2.35
N ASP A 353 -11.55 8.55 -3.11
CA ASP A 353 -11.47 9.14 -4.46
C ASP A 353 -12.11 8.24 -5.51
N VAL A 354 -11.88 6.93 -5.42
CA VAL A 354 -12.44 5.87 -6.28
C VAL A 354 -12.69 4.60 -5.46
N VAL A 355 -13.41 3.65 -6.04
CA VAL A 355 -13.42 2.25 -5.59
C VAL A 355 -12.82 1.32 -6.64
N ALA A 356 -12.26 0.21 -6.21
CA ALA A 356 -11.75 -0.85 -7.08
C ALA A 356 -12.06 -2.25 -6.49
N PRO A 357 -12.04 -3.32 -7.30
CA PRO A 357 -12.39 -4.66 -6.83
C PRO A 357 -11.55 -5.08 -5.62
N GLY A 358 -12.25 -5.36 -4.51
CA GLY A 358 -11.64 -5.63 -3.20
C GLY A 358 -12.40 -6.66 -2.38
N VAL A 359 -13.33 -7.41 -2.97
CA VAL A 359 -14.03 -8.54 -2.33
C VAL A 359 -13.56 -9.85 -2.94
N SER A 360 -13.09 -10.77 -2.10
CA SER A 360 -12.66 -12.13 -2.47
C SER A 360 -11.62 -12.17 -3.60
N VAL A 361 -10.73 -11.18 -3.69
CA VAL A 361 -9.69 -11.10 -4.71
C VAL A 361 -8.71 -12.28 -4.56
N ILE A 362 -8.44 -12.98 -5.66
CA ILE A 362 -7.48 -14.08 -5.71
C ILE A 362 -6.09 -13.50 -5.92
N GLY A 363 -5.20 -13.72 -4.96
CA GLY A 363 -3.79 -13.37 -5.01
C GLY A 363 -2.91 -14.51 -4.52
N ALA A 364 -1.60 -14.42 -4.76
CA ALA A 364 -0.64 -15.43 -4.31
C ALA A 364 -0.67 -15.57 -2.78
N ARG A 365 -0.51 -16.80 -2.28
CA ARG A 365 -0.36 -17.07 -0.85
C ARG A 365 1.11 -17.33 -0.51
N VAL A 366 1.48 -17.15 0.75
CA VAL A 366 2.72 -17.69 1.30
C VAL A 366 2.40 -19.00 2.02
N PRO A 367 2.85 -20.18 1.52
CA PRO A 367 2.63 -21.44 2.21
C PRO A 367 3.20 -21.38 3.63
N ASN A 368 2.38 -21.74 4.62
CA ASN A 368 2.74 -21.71 6.05
C ASN A 368 3.04 -20.31 6.63
N GLY A 369 2.80 -19.22 5.90
CA GLY A 369 2.80 -17.86 6.47
C GLY A 369 1.64 -17.65 7.46
N TYR A 370 1.71 -16.61 8.28
CA TYR A 370 0.75 -16.35 9.36
C TYR A 370 -0.71 -16.36 8.87
N ALA A 371 -1.01 -15.62 7.80
CA ALA A 371 -2.36 -15.57 7.23
C ALA A 371 -2.81 -16.91 6.62
N ASP A 372 -1.89 -17.66 6.01
CA ASP A 372 -2.17 -18.98 5.43
C ASP A 372 -2.47 -20.04 6.50
N GLN A 373 -1.81 -19.96 7.66
CA GLN A 373 -2.10 -20.80 8.84
C GLN A 373 -3.39 -20.39 9.56
N ALA A 374 -3.64 -19.08 9.71
CA ALA A 374 -4.80 -18.55 10.42
C ALA A 374 -6.12 -18.68 9.62
N PHE A 375 -6.05 -18.65 8.28
CA PHE A 375 -7.21 -18.69 7.39
C PHE A 375 -7.10 -19.80 6.33
N PRO A 376 -7.00 -21.08 6.73
CA PRO A 376 -6.83 -22.20 5.79
C PRO A 376 -8.03 -22.37 4.83
N SER A 377 -9.19 -21.81 5.18
CA SER A 377 -10.40 -21.76 4.34
C SER A 377 -10.34 -20.73 3.21
N SER A 378 -9.37 -19.82 3.24
CA SER A 378 -9.14 -18.83 2.16
C SER A 378 -8.33 -19.38 0.99
N ARG A 379 -7.67 -20.54 1.15
CA ARG A 379 -6.75 -21.15 0.19
C ARG A 379 -7.46 -21.54 -1.11
N VAL A 380 -6.85 -21.19 -2.24
CA VAL A 380 -7.31 -21.49 -3.59
C VAL A 380 -6.25 -22.34 -4.28
N GLY A 381 -6.57 -23.63 -4.47
CA GLY A 381 -5.59 -24.63 -4.91
C GLY A 381 -4.37 -24.69 -3.98
N SER A 382 -3.20 -24.89 -4.59
CA SER A 382 -1.91 -24.95 -3.90
C SER A 382 -1.18 -23.60 -3.81
N ARG A 383 -1.58 -22.61 -4.61
CA ARG A 383 -0.78 -21.40 -4.93
C ARG A 383 -1.36 -20.06 -4.46
N PHE A 384 -2.68 -19.98 -4.26
CA PHE A 384 -3.38 -18.71 -4.10
C PHE A 384 -4.26 -18.69 -2.86
N ALA A 385 -4.80 -17.52 -2.51
CA ALA A 385 -5.84 -17.35 -1.51
C ALA A 385 -6.78 -16.20 -1.90
N HIS A 386 -8.04 -16.27 -1.46
CA HIS A 386 -8.99 -15.16 -1.50
C HIS A 386 -8.78 -14.23 -0.31
N ALA A 387 -8.66 -12.92 -0.56
CA ALA A 387 -8.73 -11.90 0.49
C ALA A 387 -9.68 -10.77 0.12
N SER A 388 -10.20 -10.07 1.13
CA SER A 388 -11.12 -8.95 1.00
C SER A 388 -10.62 -7.77 1.81
N GLY A 389 -10.61 -6.57 1.23
CA GLY A 389 -10.14 -5.36 1.90
C GLY A 389 -9.96 -4.19 0.95
N THR A 390 -9.84 -2.99 1.53
CA THR A 390 -9.41 -1.79 0.77
C THR A 390 -7.94 -1.88 0.34
N SER A 391 -7.14 -2.75 0.97
CA SER A 391 -5.78 -3.13 0.55
C SER A 391 -5.72 -3.69 -0.87
N GLN A 392 -6.56 -4.69 -1.16
CA GLN A 392 -6.63 -5.34 -2.48
C GLN A 392 -7.09 -4.35 -3.54
N ALA A 393 -8.07 -3.50 -3.21
CA ALA A 393 -8.53 -2.42 -4.08
C ALA A 393 -7.42 -1.39 -4.38
N ALA A 394 -6.66 -0.97 -3.36
CA ALA A 394 -5.51 -0.08 -3.53
C ALA A 394 -4.41 -0.72 -4.39
N ALA A 395 -4.16 -2.02 -4.25
CA ALA A 395 -3.22 -2.78 -5.07
C ALA A 395 -3.63 -2.82 -6.56
N VAL A 396 -4.93 -3.02 -6.85
CA VAL A 396 -5.46 -2.93 -8.22
C VAL A 396 -5.20 -1.53 -8.80
N VAL A 397 -5.57 -0.46 -8.10
CA VAL A 397 -5.35 0.93 -8.55
C VAL A 397 -3.86 1.25 -8.74
N SER A 398 -2.97 0.69 -7.90
CA SER A 398 -1.52 0.89 -8.01
C SER A 398 -0.96 0.30 -9.32
N GLY A 399 -1.43 -0.89 -9.71
CA GLY A 399 -1.11 -1.46 -11.01
C GLY A 399 -1.68 -0.64 -12.18
N GLU A 400 -2.92 -0.16 -12.07
CA GLU A 400 -3.52 0.67 -13.13
C GLU A 400 -2.82 2.01 -13.33
N VAL A 401 -2.36 2.64 -12.25
CA VAL A 401 -1.51 3.83 -12.31
C VAL A 401 -0.17 3.51 -13.02
N ALA A 402 0.42 2.33 -12.79
CA ALA A 402 1.63 1.92 -13.52
C ALA A 402 1.37 1.69 -15.03
N LEU A 403 0.22 1.13 -15.42
CA LEU A 403 -0.21 1.02 -16.82
C LEU A 403 -0.34 2.41 -17.47
N LEU A 404 -0.96 3.37 -16.77
CA LEU A 404 -1.15 4.74 -17.24
C LEU A 404 0.17 5.49 -17.38
N LEU A 405 1.07 5.36 -16.41
CA LEU A 405 2.39 5.99 -16.41
C LEU A 405 3.35 5.40 -17.45
N GLN A 406 3.19 4.13 -17.86
CA GLN A 406 3.92 3.62 -19.02
C GLN A 406 3.45 4.31 -20.32
N GLN A 407 2.15 4.62 -20.45
CA GLN A 407 1.61 5.36 -21.60
C GLN A 407 1.95 6.86 -21.56
N TYR A 408 2.00 7.45 -20.37
CA TYR A 408 2.21 8.89 -20.16
C TYR A 408 3.27 9.16 -19.07
N PRO A 409 4.55 8.83 -19.33
CA PRO A 409 5.61 8.89 -18.30
C PRO A 409 5.90 10.30 -17.77
N TRP A 410 5.47 11.34 -18.50
CA TRP A 410 5.58 12.74 -18.13
C TRP A 410 4.52 13.24 -17.13
N MET A 411 3.47 12.45 -16.83
CA MET A 411 2.40 12.88 -15.93
C MET A 411 2.90 13.20 -14.52
N THR A 412 2.37 14.27 -13.92
CA THR A 412 2.46 14.54 -12.49
C THR A 412 1.42 13.72 -11.71
N PRO A 413 1.62 13.49 -10.39
CA PRO A 413 0.62 12.82 -9.57
C PRO A 413 -0.77 13.50 -9.56
N ASP A 414 -0.83 14.84 -9.62
CA ASP A 414 -2.11 15.57 -9.76
C ASP A 414 -2.84 15.21 -11.05
N GLN A 415 -2.11 15.07 -12.16
CA GLN A 415 -2.67 14.69 -13.46
C GLN A 415 -3.12 13.23 -13.47
N VAL A 416 -2.35 12.32 -12.85
CA VAL A 416 -2.78 10.93 -12.63
C VAL A 416 -4.07 10.89 -11.83
N LYS A 417 -4.14 11.59 -10.70
CA LYS A 417 -5.34 11.63 -9.84
C LYS A 417 -6.56 12.20 -10.57
N ALA A 418 -6.39 13.27 -11.34
CA ALA A 418 -7.45 13.86 -12.15
C ALA A 418 -7.94 12.93 -13.27
N VAL A 419 -7.04 12.16 -13.89
CA VAL A 419 -7.38 11.17 -14.91
C VAL A 419 -8.11 9.96 -14.29
N VAL A 420 -7.57 9.39 -13.21
CA VAL A 420 -8.15 8.22 -12.50
C VAL A 420 -9.53 8.54 -11.91
N THR A 421 -9.69 9.70 -11.26
CA THR A 421 -11.00 10.12 -10.72
C THR A 421 -11.97 10.62 -11.80
N GLY A 422 -11.45 11.16 -12.91
CA GLY A 422 -12.26 11.67 -14.02
C GLY A 422 -12.74 10.61 -15.01
N SER A 423 -12.14 9.41 -15.02
CA SER A 423 -12.55 8.30 -15.88
C SER A 423 -13.30 7.17 -15.17
N ALA A 424 -13.49 7.28 -13.85
CA ALA A 424 -14.15 6.25 -13.06
C ALA A 424 -15.62 6.06 -13.48
N ASN A 425 -16.04 4.79 -13.57
CA ASN A 425 -17.40 4.39 -13.92
C ASN A 425 -18.35 4.63 -12.74
N GLY A 426 -19.28 5.57 -12.92
CA GLY A 426 -20.17 6.03 -11.85
C GLY A 426 -21.23 5.00 -11.47
N LEU A 427 -20.99 4.25 -10.39
CA LEU A 427 -21.95 3.35 -9.75
C LEU A 427 -23.14 4.14 -9.16
N SER A 428 -24.05 4.59 -10.02
CA SER A 428 -24.99 5.69 -9.75
C SER A 428 -26.03 5.40 -8.66
N ALA A 429 -26.33 4.13 -8.40
CA ALA A 429 -27.20 3.69 -7.30
C ALA A 429 -26.53 3.82 -5.90
N ILE A 430 -25.21 4.04 -5.85
CA ILE A 430 -24.42 4.10 -4.61
C ILE A 430 -24.08 5.57 -4.30
N SER A 431 -24.22 5.94 -3.02
CA SER A 431 -23.82 7.26 -2.52
C SER A 431 -22.36 7.58 -2.85
N SER A 432 -22.09 8.80 -3.33
CA SER A 432 -20.72 9.28 -3.61
C SER A 432 -19.80 9.21 -2.39
N LEU A 433 -20.34 9.29 -1.17
CA LEU A 433 -19.56 9.07 0.06
C LEU A 433 -18.98 7.65 0.14
N ARG A 434 -19.63 6.63 -0.43
CA ARG A 434 -19.16 5.24 -0.42
C ARG A 434 -18.28 4.90 -1.63
N ARG A 435 -18.49 5.52 -2.79
CA ARG A 435 -17.82 5.15 -4.06
C ARG A 435 -16.80 6.17 -4.60
N GLY A 436 -16.68 7.35 -4.00
CA GLY A 436 -15.94 8.47 -4.60
C GLY A 436 -16.53 8.85 -5.97
N SER A 437 -15.66 9.00 -6.97
CA SER A 437 -16.09 9.15 -8.37
C SER A 437 -16.80 7.91 -8.92
N GLY A 438 -16.45 6.70 -8.48
CA GLY A 438 -16.98 5.44 -9.00
C GLY A 438 -15.94 4.32 -9.02
N LEU A 439 -16.26 3.22 -9.72
CA LEU A 439 -15.33 2.14 -9.99
C LEU A 439 -14.22 2.63 -10.94
N VAL A 440 -12.96 2.34 -10.64
CA VAL A 440 -11.85 2.68 -11.54
C VAL A 440 -11.98 2.02 -12.93
N ASP A 441 -11.68 2.76 -13.99
CA ASP A 441 -11.64 2.28 -15.38
C ASP A 441 -10.46 2.93 -16.13
N ILE A 442 -9.36 2.19 -16.25
CA ILE A 442 -8.14 2.66 -16.92
C ILE A 442 -8.28 2.66 -18.44
N SER A 443 -9.25 1.93 -19.00
CA SER A 443 -9.51 1.90 -20.45
C SER A 443 -10.11 3.22 -20.95
N GLN A 444 -10.87 3.90 -20.08
CA GLN A 444 -11.37 5.26 -20.29
C GLN A 444 -10.29 6.33 -20.00
N ALA A 445 -9.54 6.18 -18.89
CA ALA A 445 -8.44 7.07 -18.51
C ALA A 445 -7.47 7.34 -19.68
N ARG A 446 -7.07 6.25 -20.35
CA ARG A 446 -6.12 6.24 -21.46
C ARG A 446 -6.63 6.85 -22.77
N ARG A 447 -7.87 7.37 -22.81
CA ARG A 447 -8.51 7.98 -23.98
C ARG A 447 -8.89 9.45 -23.78
N LEU A 448 -8.72 10.02 -22.59
CA LEU A 448 -9.14 11.39 -22.30
C LEU A 448 -8.35 12.42 -23.15
N PRO A 449 -8.99 13.21 -24.03
CA PRO A 449 -8.26 14.11 -24.96
C PRO A 449 -7.57 15.29 -24.29
N THR A 450 -7.95 15.63 -23.06
CA THR A 450 -7.60 16.88 -22.36
C THR A 450 -6.30 16.79 -21.55
N LEU A 451 -5.36 15.92 -21.92
CA LEU A 451 -4.06 15.78 -21.24
C LEU A 451 -3.20 17.06 -21.22
N GLY A 452 -3.41 17.99 -22.15
CA GLY A 452 -2.82 19.33 -22.13
C GLY A 452 -3.67 20.42 -21.47
N ALA A 453 -4.84 20.07 -20.92
CA ALA A 453 -5.85 21.00 -20.39
C ALA A 453 -6.42 20.61 -19.01
N ILE A 454 -6.07 19.44 -18.47
CA ILE A 454 -6.20 19.13 -17.04
C ILE A 454 -5.21 20.04 -16.31
N ALA A 455 -5.72 21.17 -15.84
CA ALA A 455 -4.95 22.15 -15.07
C ALA A 455 -4.48 21.54 -13.75
N THR A 456 -3.33 22.00 -13.26
CA THR A 456 -2.71 21.65 -11.96
C THR A 456 -3.49 22.29 -10.80
N SER A 457 -4.77 21.93 -10.70
CA SER A 457 -5.79 22.73 -10.00
C SER A 457 -6.84 21.89 -9.25
N LEU A 458 -6.58 20.61 -8.98
CA LEU A 458 -7.46 19.83 -8.09
C LEU A 458 -7.45 20.37 -6.65
N LEU A 459 -6.30 20.89 -6.17
CA LEU A 459 -6.13 21.31 -4.78
C LEU A 459 -5.27 22.58 -4.66
N PRO A 460 -5.86 23.78 -4.54
CA PRO A 460 -5.18 24.93 -3.93
C PRO A 460 -5.16 24.79 -2.39
N ARG A 461 -4.79 23.61 -1.88
CA ARG A 461 -4.67 23.34 -0.44
C ARG A 461 -3.22 23.60 0.00
N PRO A 462 -3.00 24.19 1.19
CA PRO A 462 -1.66 24.33 1.71
C PRO A 462 -1.10 22.95 2.06
N TRP A 463 0.12 22.70 1.59
CA TRP A 463 0.95 21.59 2.03
C TRP A 463 1.01 21.51 3.56
N GLY A 464 0.89 20.29 4.09
CA GLY A 464 1.16 19.98 5.48
C GLY A 464 2.58 20.31 5.91
N ARG A 465 2.78 20.32 7.23
CA ARG A 465 4.04 20.72 7.89
C ARG A 465 4.76 19.58 8.59
N GLY A 466 4.09 18.46 8.87
CA GLY A 466 4.70 17.30 9.56
C GLY A 466 5.14 17.56 11.00
N THR A 467 4.75 18.70 11.60
CA THR A 467 5.16 19.14 12.95
C THR A 467 4.26 18.62 14.07
N GLY A 468 3.36 17.68 13.77
CA GLY A 468 2.45 17.04 14.72
C GLY A 468 3.11 15.99 15.59
N SER A 469 2.33 15.39 16.47
CA SER A 469 2.77 14.33 17.38
C SER A 469 2.85 13.00 16.62
N LEU A 470 3.95 12.25 16.81
CA LEU A 470 4.08 10.87 16.30
C LEU A 470 3.09 9.95 17.01
N GLU A 471 2.90 10.14 18.33
CA GLU A 471 1.93 9.40 19.12
C GLU A 471 0.50 9.62 18.60
N ALA A 472 0.14 10.87 18.28
CA ALA A 472 -1.14 11.19 17.67
C ALA A 472 -1.29 10.63 16.24
N SER A 473 -0.20 10.30 15.54
CA SER A 473 -0.26 9.55 14.28
C SER A 473 -0.49 8.05 14.47
N ARG A 474 -0.13 7.44 15.61
CA ARG A 474 -0.45 6.04 15.93
C ARG A 474 -1.93 5.79 16.13
N GLY A 475 -2.64 6.74 16.74
CA GLY A 475 -4.04 6.56 17.12
C GLY A 475 -4.15 5.59 18.30
N SER A 476 -4.87 4.47 18.12
CA SER A 476 -5.02 3.37 19.08
C SER A 476 -4.10 2.17 18.81
N ALA A 477 -3.24 2.24 17.79
CA ALA A 477 -2.43 1.13 17.33
C ALA A 477 -0.94 1.32 17.65
N HIS A 478 -0.46 0.56 18.64
CA HIS A 478 0.92 0.61 19.14
C HIS A 478 1.57 -0.77 19.08
N VAL A 479 2.91 -0.80 18.99
CA VAL A 479 3.69 -2.04 19.04
C VAL A 479 4.12 -2.36 20.48
N PHE A 480 4.20 -3.65 20.83
CA PHE A 480 4.45 -4.12 22.19
C PHE A 480 5.53 -5.21 22.20
N ASP A 481 6.63 -4.99 22.93
CA ASP A 481 7.82 -5.87 22.92
C ASP A 481 7.68 -7.13 23.80
N GLY A 482 6.59 -7.24 24.56
CA GLY A 482 6.38 -8.27 25.59
C GLY A 482 6.42 -7.74 27.02
N ILE A 483 6.95 -6.53 27.23
CA ILE A 483 7.17 -5.86 28.53
C ILE A 483 6.54 -4.46 28.53
N SER A 484 6.58 -3.72 27.43
CA SER A 484 6.10 -2.34 27.31
C SER A 484 5.60 -2.00 25.90
N GLU A 485 4.71 -1.01 25.85
CA GLU A 485 4.07 -0.50 24.65
C GLU A 485 4.78 0.76 24.17
N LEU A 486 5.13 0.83 22.88
CA LEU A 486 5.87 1.96 22.30
C LEU A 486 4.97 3.20 22.23
N THR A 487 5.02 4.00 23.28
CA THR A 487 4.15 5.16 23.50
C THR A 487 4.93 6.47 23.59
N GLY A 488 4.30 7.55 23.14
CA GLY A 488 4.82 8.91 23.16
C GLY A 488 5.71 9.27 21.98
N GLU A 489 6.38 10.42 22.10
CA GLU A 489 7.24 11.00 21.06
C GLU A 489 8.60 10.28 20.97
N VAL A 490 8.57 9.00 20.62
CA VAL A 490 9.68 8.06 20.48
C VAL A 490 9.41 7.15 19.27
N ASP A 491 10.42 6.88 18.44
CA ASP A 491 10.35 5.94 17.31
C ASP A 491 10.75 4.50 17.68
N VAL A 492 10.58 3.53 16.78
CA VAL A 492 10.90 2.10 17.03
C VAL A 492 12.36 1.81 17.39
N GLN A 493 13.27 2.76 17.13
CA GLN A 493 14.67 2.65 17.48
C GLN A 493 14.96 3.22 18.89
N GLY A 494 13.92 3.61 19.64
CA GLY A 494 14.02 4.24 20.95
C GLY A 494 14.47 5.71 20.90
N ASN A 495 14.56 6.33 19.71
CA ASN A 495 15.01 7.71 19.58
C ASN A 495 13.85 8.67 19.76
N ARG A 496 14.10 9.80 20.44
CA ARG A 496 13.10 10.84 20.63
C ARG A 496 12.64 11.42 19.28
N TRP A 497 11.34 11.52 19.09
CA TRP A 497 10.75 12.24 17.97
C TRP A 497 10.89 13.76 18.18
N ASP A 498 11.46 14.42 17.16
CA ASP A 498 11.35 15.86 16.97
C ASP A 498 10.74 16.05 15.58
N ALA A 499 9.41 16.20 15.56
CA ALA A 499 8.63 16.35 14.35
C ALA A 499 9.09 17.54 13.49
N ALA A 500 9.53 18.63 14.13
CA ALA A 500 9.99 19.82 13.42
C ALA A 500 11.40 19.62 12.81
N ALA A 501 12.30 18.90 13.48
CA ALA A 501 13.59 18.51 12.91
C ALA A 501 13.43 17.47 11.79
N TRP A 502 12.60 16.44 12.00
CA TRP A 502 12.30 15.42 10.99
C TRP A 502 11.65 16.04 9.75
N ALA A 503 10.60 16.85 9.88
CA ALA A 503 9.92 17.44 8.73
C ALA A 503 10.84 18.36 7.90
N ARG A 504 11.76 19.09 8.54
CA ARG A 504 12.81 19.86 7.84
C ARG A 504 13.77 18.95 7.08
N ALA A 505 14.23 17.85 7.68
CA ALA A 505 15.13 16.90 7.02
C ALA A 505 14.44 16.20 5.84
N THR A 506 13.19 15.75 6.01
CA THR A 506 12.37 15.09 4.99
C THR A 506 12.07 16.01 3.81
N GLY A 507 11.67 17.26 4.08
CA GLY A 507 11.44 18.27 3.03
C GLY A 507 12.70 18.73 2.30
N ASN A 508 13.88 18.54 2.89
CA ASN A 508 15.18 18.82 2.26
C ASN A 508 15.79 17.60 1.53
N GLY A 509 15.22 16.39 1.68
CA GLY A 509 15.82 15.16 1.16
C GLY A 509 17.08 14.72 1.94
N THR A 510 17.17 15.04 3.23
CA THR A 510 18.33 14.76 4.10
C THR A 510 17.95 14.03 5.40
N VAL A 511 16.85 13.28 5.38
CA VAL A 511 16.37 12.48 6.54
C VAL A 511 17.05 11.11 6.60
N TRP A 512 17.49 10.60 5.45
CA TRP A 512 18.40 9.49 5.31
C TRP A 512 19.82 10.01 4.97
N ASP A 513 20.84 9.27 5.41
CA ASP A 513 22.26 9.46 5.05
C ASP A 513 22.99 8.11 5.16
N GLY A 514 23.42 7.54 4.04
CA GLY A 514 24.28 6.33 4.02
C GLY A 514 23.70 5.12 4.76
N GLY A 515 22.39 4.88 4.64
CA GLY A 515 21.68 3.81 5.37
C GLY A 515 21.34 4.14 6.84
N ARG A 516 21.51 5.39 7.27
CA ARG A 516 21.00 5.90 8.55
C ARG A 516 19.76 6.74 8.35
N TRP A 517 18.71 6.50 9.13
CA TRP A 517 17.55 7.40 9.20
C TRP A 517 17.65 8.25 10.46
N ARG A 518 17.47 9.57 10.35
CA ARG A 518 17.62 10.55 11.45
C ARG A 518 18.96 10.47 12.21
N GLY A 519 19.99 9.85 11.63
CA GLY A 519 21.31 9.62 12.24
C GLY A 519 21.52 8.23 12.87
N THR A 520 20.47 7.41 12.99
CA THR A 520 20.55 6.04 13.51
C THR A 520 20.64 5.03 12.37
N VAL A 521 21.54 4.06 12.47
CA VAL A 521 21.63 2.96 11.48
C VAL A 521 20.38 2.09 11.58
N TRP A 522 19.61 2.01 10.49
CA TRP A 522 18.72 0.86 10.32
C TRP A 522 19.58 -0.30 9.82
N THR A 523 19.55 -1.43 10.54
CA THR A 523 20.16 -2.67 10.06
C THR A 523 19.38 -3.15 8.84
N GLY A 524 19.94 -2.95 7.65
CA GLY A 524 19.25 -3.14 6.37
C GLY A 524 19.94 -2.51 5.16
N SER A 525 21.11 -1.87 5.32
CA SER A 525 21.91 -1.28 4.23
C SER A 525 22.66 -2.30 3.34
N SER A 526 22.25 -3.57 3.37
CA SER A 526 22.76 -4.66 2.52
C SER A 526 22.22 -4.53 1.10
N TRP A 527 22.80 -3.62 0.33
CA TRP A 527 22.58 -3.46 -1.11
C TRP A 527 22.97 -4.74 -1.89
N SER A 528 22.02 -5.67 -2.04
CA SER A 528 22.15 -6.95 -2.77
C SER A 528 22.00 -6.78 -4.29
N GLY A 529 22.54 -5.69 -4.84
CA GLY A 529 22.57 -5.42 -6.26
C GLY A 529 23.37 -6.46 -7.04
N GLN A 530 22.68 -7.47 -7.58
CA GLN A 530 23.16 -8.60 -8.41
C GLN A 530 23.66 -9.84 -7.67
N THR A 531 23.67 -10.97 -8.38
CA THR A 531 23.79 -12.34 -7.85
C THR A 531 25.13 -13.02 -8.20
N TRP A 532 25.61 -13.85 -7.26
CA TRP A 532 26.79 -14.76 -7.35
C TRP A 532 28.19 -14.12 -7.40
N PRO A 533 29.29 -14.83 -7.01
CA PRO A 533 29.42 -16.11 -6.28
C PRO A 533 30.27 -16.02 -4.98
N THR A 534 30.58 -17.17 -4.38
CA THR A 534 31.19 -17.36 -3.04
C THR A 534 32.65 -16.90 -2.86
N ALA A 535 32.89 -16.04 -1.86
CA ALA A 535 34.05 -16.03 -0.92
C ALA A 535 33.85 -14.90 0.13
N ALA A 536 34.39 -14.88 1.35
CA ALA A 536 34.86 -15.84 2.36
C ALA A 536 35.56 -14.99 3.47
N TRP A 537 35.39 -15.37 4.74
CA TRP A 537 36.18 -14.93 5.93
C TRP A 537 35.88 -13.57 6.62
N ALA A 538 35.09 -13.65 7.70
CA ALA A 538 35.44 -13.35 9.10
C ALA A 538 36.24 -12.09 9.51
N VAL A 539 35.67 -11.33 10.47
CA VAL A 539 36.28 -11.05 11.80
C VAL A 539 35.17 -11.09 12.87
N ASP A 540 35.46 -11.60 14.07
CA ASP A 540 34.52 -11.63 15.20
C ASP A 540 34.18 -10.24 15.78
N TRP A 541 33.04 -10.13 16.48
CA TRP A 541 32.78 -9.06 17.46
C TRP A 541 32.50 -9.64 18.85
N ASN A 542 33.36 -9.30 19.81
CA ASN A 542 33.43 -9.92 21.13
C ASN A 542 32.82 -9.05 22.24
N GLY A 543 31.49 -9.00 22.28
CA GLY A 543 30.69 -8.36 23.35
C GLY A 543 30.58 -9.23 24.61
N VAL A 544 31.61 -9.19 25.47
CA VAL A 544 31.66 -9.91 26.76
C VAL A 544 30.85 -9.16 27.83
N ALA A 545 30.05 -9.79 28.72
CA ALA A 545 29.36 -11.09 28.73
C ALA A 545 28.35 -11.10 29.91
N TRP A 546 27.38 -12.01 29.90
CA TRP A 546 26.73 -12.46 31.15
C TRP A 546 27.40 -13.76 31.61
N THR A 547 28.02 -13.75 32.79
CA THR A 547 28.71 -14.92 33.35
C THR A 547 27.70 -15.94 33.90
N SER A 548 27.58 -17.09 33.26
CA SER A 548 26.78 -18.21 33.76
C SER A 548 27.43 -18.86 34.99
N ALA A 549 26.66 -18.98 36.07
CA ALA A 549 26.99 -19.83 37.21
C ALA A 549 25.85 -20.84 37.41
N ASP A 550 26.16 -22.11 37.17
CA ASP A 550 25.49 -23.33 37.64
C ASP A 550 23.95 -23.35 37.75
N TRP A 551 23.28 -23.88 36.72
CA TRP A 551 22.02 -24.63 36.90
C TRP A 551 21.97 -25.90 36.05
N SER A 552 22.56 -26.97 36.58
CA SER A 552 22.67 -28.28 35.93
C SER A 552 21.50 -29.21 36.27
N ALA A 553 20.32 -28.98 35.70
CA ALA A 553 19.16 -29.86 35.88
C ALA A 553 18.31 -30.05 34.61
N ARG A 554 18.29 -31.27 34.05
CA ARG A 554 17.34 -31.69 33.01
C ARG A 554 16.07 -32.30 33.63
N THR A 555 15.16 -31.46 34.10
CA THR A 555 13.77 -31.87 34.41
C THR A 555 12.79 -30.72 34.17
N TRP A 556 12.11 -30.75 33.03
CA TRP A 556 10.87 -30.00 32.82
C TRP A 556 9.71 -30.73 33.50
N ARG A 557 8.91 -30.00 34.28
CA ARG A 557 7.49 -30.31 34.52
C ARG A 557 6.70 -29.03 34.81
N ASP A 558 5.51 -29.00 34.22
CA ASP A 558 4.31 -28.24 34.57
C ASP A 558 4.40 -26.70 34.64
N GLY A 559 3.49 -26.01 33.95
CA GLY A 559 3.42 -24.55 33.93
C GLY A 559 2.88 -24.00 32.61
N SER A 560 1.56 -23.95 32.50
CA SER A 560 0.80 -23.41 31.36
C SER A 560 1.39 -22.12 30.74
N TRP A 561 1.79 -22.17 29.47
CA TRP A 561 1.74 -20.98 28.62
C TRP A 561 0.28 -20.74 28.25
N THR A 562 -0.42 -19.95 29.06
CA THR A 562 -1.69 -19.34 28.66
C THR A 562 -1.45 -18.47 27.44
N ALA A 563 -2.29 -18.60 26.40
CA ALA A 563 -2.33 -17.64 25.30
C ALA A 563 -2.41 -16.21 25.88
N ARG A 564 -1.58 -15.29 25.35
CA ARG A 564 -1.39 -13.93 25.92
C ARG A 564 -2.75 -13.25 26.11
N THR A 565 -3.20 -13.16 27.35
CA THR A 565 -4.63 -12.99 27.63
C THR A 565 -5.09 -11.57 27.35
N TRP A 566 -6.10 -11.44 26.49
CA TRP A 566 -6.86 -10.22 26.28
C TRP A 566 -7.31 -9.58 27.61
N ARG A 567 -7.29 -8.25 27.66
CA ARG A 567 -8.10 -7.47 28.58
C ARG A 567 -8.82 -6.36 27.83
N ASP A 568 -10.02 -6.09 28.35
CA ASP A 568 -11.00 -5.07 27.97
C ASP A 568 -11.56 -5.16 26.54
N SER A 569 -12.82 -4.70 26.42
CA SER A 569 -13.77 -5.21 25.44
C SER A 569 -14.29 -4.11 24.50
N SER A 570 -13.41 -3.62 23.63
CA SER A 570 -13.76 -2.73 22.51
C SER A 570 -12.79 -2.96 21.34
N TRP A 571 -13.29 -3.47 20.22
CA TRP A 571 -12.47 -4.06 19.16
C TRP A 571 -12.23 -3.08 18.00
N SER A 572 -11.20 -2.24 18.12
CA SER A 572 -10.69 -1.40 17.04
C SER A 572 -9.24 -1.00 17.32
N ALA A 573 -8.28 -1.59 16.59
CA ALA A 573 -6.86 -1.19 16.63
C ALA A 573 -6.18 -1.57 15.30
N ARG A 574 -5.73 -0.58 14.54
CA ARG A 574 -5.21 -0.73 13.16
C ARG A 574 -3.73 -1.12 13.12
N THR A 575 -3.44 -2.40 13.38
CA THR A 575 -2.20 -3.09 12.96
C THR A 575 -2.45 -3.89 11.67
N TRP A 576 -1.45 -4.54 11.06
CA TRP A 576 -1.70 -5.54 10.00
C TRP A 576 -2.32 -6.82 10.57
N ARG A 577 -3.52 -6.70 11.17
CA ARG A 577 -4.32 -7.85 11.60
C ARG A 577 -5.37 -8.15 10.54
N SER A 578 -5.55 -9.43 10.31
CA SER A 578 -6.25 -10.04 9.18
C SER A 578 -7.78 -9.86 9.20
N VAL A 579 -8.25 -8.62 9.07
CA VAL A 579 -9.63 -8.34 8.62
C VAL A 579 -9.75 -8.64 7.12
N GLY A 580 -10.08 -9.89 6.77
CA GLY A 580 -10.69 -10.19 5.47
C GLY A 580 -10.18 -11.38 4.64
N PHE A 581 -9.31 -12.26 5.13
CA PHE A 581 -9.10 -13.58 4.50
C PHE A 581 -10.36 -14.43 4.71
N SER A 582 -11.32 -14.31 3.78
CA SER A 582 -12.73 -14.56 4.05
C SER A 582 -13.10 -16.04 4.03
N SER A 583 -13.53 -16.58 5.19
CA SER A 583 -14.10 -17.92 5.33
C SER A 583 -15.62 -17.97 5.03
N VAL A 584 -16.12 -17.14 4.11
CA VAL A 584 -17.55 -17.04 3.82
C VAL A 584 -17.98 -18.31 3.10
N ALA A 585 -18.82 -19.12 3.76
CA ALA A 585 -19.38 -20.32 3.17
C ALA A 585 -20.32 -19.96 2.00
N TRP A 586 -20.22 -20.72 0.91
CA TRP A 586 -21.02 -20.53 -0.29
C TRP A 586 -22.49 -20.93 -0.06
N SER A 587 -23.42 -20.14 -0.59
CA SER A 587 -24.86 -20.41 -0.68
C SER A 587 -25.40 -19.92 -2.01
#